data_AF-A0A6I4SRU7-F1
#
_entry.id   AF-A0A6I4SRU7-F1
#
_cell.length_a   1.000
_cell.length_b   1.000
_cell.length_c   1.000
_cell.angle_alpha   90.00
_cell.angle_beta   90.00
_cell.angle_gamma   90.00
#
_symmetry.space_group_name_H-M   'P 1'
#
loop_
_entity.id
_entity.type
_entity.pdbx_description
1 polymer ?
#
loop_
_entity_poly.entity_id
_entity_poly.type
_entity_poly.pdbx_seq_one_letter_code
_entity_poly.pdbx_strand_id
1 'polypeptide(L)'
;MFAVTDAHFDALTGRVDVLFDLVATDRRQMRQGVATALAQAEAPFPPEPGQTGYALRGSTFRGETAFSLGLSHRLNIDAPVTITANVSHSGGKNTGAALGVAGIF
;
A
#
# COMPACT_ATOMS: atom_id res chain seq x y z
N MET A 1 20.78 33.52 35.41
CA MET A 1 19.57 33.48 34.54
C MET A 1 20.06 33.58 33.11
N PHE A 2 20.07 32.48 32.36
CA PHE A 2 20.48 32.50 30.95
C PHE A 2 19.33 33.07 30.11
N ALA A 3 19.55 34.18 29.42
CA ALA A 3 18.56 34.74 28.51
C ALA A 3 18.52 33.90 27.23
N VAL A 4 17.32 33.47 26.83
CA VAL A 4 17.08 32.91 25.49
C VAL A 4 17.29 34.04 24.50
N THR A 5 18.18 33.86 23.53
CA THR A 5 18.45 34.85 22.48
C THR A 5 17.41 34.74 21.37
N ASP A 6 17.18 35.81 20.61
CA ASP A 6 16.25 35.80 19.47
C ASP A 6 16.61 34.71 18.44
N ALA A 7 17.91 34.43 18.27
CA ALA A 7 18.39 33.34 17.43
C ALA A 7 17.93 31.95 17.92
N HIS A 8 17.83 31.73 19.23
CA HIS A 8 17.30 30.48 19.78
C HIS A 8 15.79 30.37 19.56
N PHE A 9 15.05 31.49 19.62
CA PHE A 9 13.61 31.52 19.38
C PHE A 9 13.27 31.30 17.90
N ASP A 10 14.03 31.92 16.99
CA ASP A 10 13.90 31.73 15.54
C ASP A 10 14.19 30.28 15.14
N ALA A 11 15.28 29.71 15.68
CA ALA A 11 15.61 28.30 15.48
C ALA A 11 14.52 27.35 16.04
N LEU A 12 13.87 27.71 17.16
CA LEU A 12 12.77 26.92 17.71
C LEU A 12 11.53 27.00 16.80
N THR A 13 11.21 28.20 16.32
CA THR A 13 10.07 28.43 15.41
C THR A 13 10.25 27.65 14.11
N GLY A 14 11.43 27.73 13.48
CA GLY A 14 11.74 26.95 12.29
C GLY A 14 11.65 25.43 12.51
N ARG A 15 12.04 24.94 13.70
CA ARG A 15 11.85 23.52 14.05
C ARG A 15 10.38 23.15 14.18
N VAL A 16 9.56 24.01 14.77
CA VAL A 16 8.11 23.79 14.93
C VAL A 16 7.43 23.70 13.57
N ASP A 17 7.77 24.58 12.63
CA ASP A 17 7.23 24.55 11.27
C ASP A 17 7.58 23.24 10.55
N VAL A 18 8.85 22.84 10.61
CA VAL A 18 9.31 21.56 10.03
C VAL A 18 8.57 20.37 10.66
N LEU A 19 8.31 20.39 11.97
CA LEU A 19 7.56 19.33 12.63
C LEU A 19 6.09 19.27 12.17
N PHE A 20 5.43 20.41 11.98
CA PHE A 20 4.06 20.42 11.47
C PHE A 20 3.96 19.88 10.04
N ASP A 21 4.90 20.26 9.17
CA ASP A 21 5.00 19.73 7.82
C ASP A 21 5.26 18.22 7.80
N LEU A 22 6.13 17.75 8.70
CA LEU A 22 6.41 16.33 8.84
C LEU A 22 5.16 15.56 9.30
N VAL A 23 4.41 16.07 10.29
CA VAL A 23 3.17 15.44 10.76
C VAL A 23 2.10 15.39 9.68
N ALA A 24 1.96 16.45 8.89
CA ALA A 24 1.02 16.46 7.76
C ALA A 24 1.38 15.41 6.70
N THR A 25 2.67 15.32 6.38
CA THR A 25 3.21 14.35 5.43
C THR A 25 3.05 12.92 5.93
N ASP A 26 3.39 12.65 7.18
CA ASP A 26 3.27 11.33 7.80
C ASP A 26 1.81 10.85 7.83
N ARG A 27 0.88 11.72 8.23
CA ARG A 27 -0.57 11.41 8.20
C ARG A 27 -1.08 11.14 6.80
N ARG A 28 -0.54 11.80 5.78
CA ARG A 28 -0.88 11.54 4.39
C ARG A 28 -0.35 10.16 3.96
N GLN A 29 0.92 9.88 4.22
CA GLN A 29 1.54 8.59 3.88
C GLN A 29 0.87 7.42 4.58
N MET A 30 0.51 7.55 5.85
CA MET A 30 -0.26 6.54 6.58
C MET A 30 -1.61 6.25 5.92
N ARG A 31 -2.38 7.28 5.53
CA ARG A 31 -3.67 7.11 4.86
C ARG A 31 -3.52 6.44 3.50
N GLN A 32 -2.48 6.83 2.74
CA GLN A 32 -2.12 6.21 1.47
C GLN A 32 -1.77 4.73 1.66
N GLY A 33 -0.98 4.39 2.68
CA GLY A 33 -0.66 2.99 3.02
C GLY A 33 -1.90 2.15 3.32
N VAL A 34 -2.86 2.70 4.07
CA VAL A 34 -4.14 2.01 4.32
C VAL A 34 -4.96 1.85 3.04
N ALA A 35 -5.04 2.89 2.20
CA ALA A 35 -5.70 2.80 0.90
C ALA A 35 -5.04 1.71 0.04
N THR A 36 -3.70 1.67 -0.04
CA THR A 36 -2.92 0.64 -0.74
C THR A 36 -3.28 -0.77 -0.25
N ALA A 37 -3.34 -0.98 1.06
CA ALA A 37 -3.75 -2.26 1.64
C ALA A 37 -5.19 -2.65 1.27
N LEU A 38 -6.14 -1.70 1.32
CA LEU A 38 -7.53 -1.95 0.92
C LEU A 38 -7.70 -2.19 -0.59
N ALA A 39 -6.76 -1.70 -1.40
CA ALA A 39 -6.82 -1.85 -2.85
C ALA A 39 -6.40 -3.24 -3.31
N GLN A 40 -5.83 -4.10 -2.46
CA GLN A 40 -5.34 -5.44 -2.83
C GLN A 40 -6.37 -6.22 -3.68
N ALA A 41 -6.00 -6.48 -4.93
CA ALA A 41 -6.82 -7.22 -5.87
C ALA A 41 -6.55 -8.72 -5.73
N GLU A 42 -7.61 -9.47 -5.49
CA GLU A 42 -7.58 -10.93 -5.51
C GLU A 42 -8.06 -11.38 -6.89
N ALA A 43 -7.13 -11.93 -7.67
CA ALA A 43 -7.48 -12.53 -8.96
C ALA A 43 -8.27 -13.82 -8.73
N PRO A 44 -9.34 -14.08 -9.51
CA PRO A 44 -10.16 -15.28 -9.36
C PRO A 44 -9.34 -16.57 -9.50
N PHE A 45 -9.80 -17.65 -8.86
CA PHE A 45 -9.20 -18.97 -9.05
C PHE A 45 -9.42 -19.47 -10.49
N PRO A 46 -8.37 -19.77 -11.28
CA PRO A 46 -8.53 -20.20 -12.66
C PRO A 46 -9.19 -21.59 -12.77
N PRO A 47 -10.19 -21.79 -13.65
CA PRO A 47 -10.97 -23.03 -13.72
C PRO A 47 -10.20 -24.22 -14.28
N GLU A 48 -9.18 -24.00 -15.12
CA GLU A 48 -8.38 -25.09 -15.72
C GLU A 48 -6.90 -25.00 -15.32
N PRO A 49 -6.18 -26.13 -15.23
CA PRO A 49 -4.73 -26.14 -15.01
C PRO A 49 -3.96 -25.33 -16.06
N GLY A 50 -2.97 -24.55 -15.63
CA GLY A 50 -2.16 -23.69 -16.49
C GLY A 50 -2.79 -22.34 -16.86
N GLN A 51 -4.03 -22.06 -16.46
CA GLN A 51 -4.65 -20.76 -16.71
C GLN A 51 -4.18 -19.68 -15.73
N THR A 52 -4.18 -18.43 -16.21
CA THR A 52 -3.86 -17.24 -15.43
C THR A 52 -5.06 -16.31 -15.36
N GLY A 53 -5.47 -15.94 -14.15
CA GLY A 53 -6.46 -14.90 -13.89
C GLY A 53 -5.78 -13.58 -13.57
N TYR A 54 -6.51 -12.48 -13.79
CA TYR A 54 -6.09 -11.14 -13.37
C TYR A 54 -7.27 -10.40 -12.74
N ALA A 55 -6.96 -9.45 -11.87
CA ALA A 55 -7.92 -8.53 -11.30
C ALA A 55 -7.30 -7.14 -11.14
N LEU A 56 -8.12 -6.12 -11.39
CA LEU A 56 -7.80 -4.72 -11.09
C LEU A 56 -8.76 -4.23 -10.02
N ARG A 57 -8.24 -3.50 -9.04
CA ARG A 57 -9.06 -2.95 -7.96
C ARG A 57 -8.62 -1.55 -7.59
N GLY A 58 -9.59 -0.71 -7.26
CA GLY A 58 -9.37 0.60 -6.67
C GLY A 58 -9.91 0.65 -5.24
N SER A 59 -9.36 1.55 -4.43
CA SER A 59 -9.86 1.84 -3.09
C SER A 59 -9.77 3.33 -2.78
N THR A 60 -10.52 3.75 -1.76
CA THR A 60 -10.41 5.08 -1.18
C THR A 60 -10.40 4.99 0.34
N PHE A 61 -9.60 5.82 1.00
CA PHE A 61 -9.55 5.91 2.45
C PHE A 61 -9.18 7.32 2.90
N ARG A 62 -10.10 7.98 3.61
CA ARG A 62 -9.90 9.31 4.22
C ARG A 62 -9.27 10.36 3.27
N GLY A 63 -9.77 10.40 2.03
CA GLY A 63 -9.35 11.33 0.98
C GLY A 63 -8.20 10.85 0.09
N GLU A 64 -7.55 9.74 0.42
CA GLU A 64 -6.53 9.13 -0.43
C GLU A 64 -7.15 7.99 -1.26
N THR A 65 -6.60 7.76 -2.45
CA THR A 65 -7.01 6.67 -3.33
C THR A 65 -5.84 5.75 -3.63
N ALA A 66 -6.14 4.51 -3.98
CA ALA A 66 -5.15 3.54 -4.39
C ALA A 66 -5.70 2.63 -5.47
N PHE A 67 -4.79 2.00 -6.21
CA PHE A 67 -5.11 0.99 -7.21
C PHE A 67 -4.19 -0.22 -7.07
N SER A 68 -4.61 -1.35 -7.60
CA SER A 68 -3.79 -2.56 -7.61
C SER A 68 -4.05 -3.43 -8.84
N LEU A 69 -3.09 -4.29 -9.09
CA LEU A 69 -3.16 -5.41 -10.04
C LEU A 69 -2.85 -6.70 -9.28
N GLY A 70 -3.75 -7.67 -9.39
CA GLY A 70 -3.59 -9.01 -8.88
C GLY A 70 -3.55 -10.02 -10.03
N LEU A 71 -2.74 -11.06 -9.87
CA LEU A 71 -2.61 -12.20 -10.76
C LEU A 71 -2.79 -13.49 -9.95
N SER A 72 -3.41 -14.47 -10.58
CA SER A 72 -3.51 -15.84 -10.08
C SER A 72 -3.08 -16.78 -11.19
N HIS A 73 -2.30 -17.81 -10.89
CA HIS A 73 -1.92 -18.83 -11.86
C HIS A 73 -2.13 -20.21 -11.28
N ARG A 74 -2.96 -21.02 -11.93
CA ARG A 74 -3.20 -22.40 -11.53
C ARG A 74 -2.10 -23.29 -12.08
N LEU A 75 -1.46 -24.04 -11.20
CA LEU A 75 -0.38 -24.93 -11.58
C LEU A 75 -0.91 -26.04 -12.49
N ASN A 76 -0.10 -26.45 -13.47
CA ASN A 76 -0.42 -27.54 -14.38
C ASN A 76 -0.12 -28.91 -13.74
N ILE A 77 -0.80 -29.20 -12.64
CA ILE A 77 -0.70 -30.45 -11.88
C ILE A 77 -2.10 -30.97 -11.55
N ASP A 78 -2.23 -32.24 -11.20
CA ASP A 78 -3.51 -32.86 -10.85
C ASP A 78 -4.19 -32.21 -9.63
N ALA A 79 -3.40 -31.63 -8.73
CA ALA A 79 -3.89 -30.91 -7.58
C ALA A 79 -4.38 -29.49 -7.96
N PRO A 80 -5.58 -29.05 -7.51
CA PRO A 80 -6.10 -27.71 -7.78
C PRO A 80 -5.41 -26.66 -6.89
N VAL A 81 -4.14 -26.36 -7.21
CA VAL A 81 -3.29 -25.38 -6.50
C VAL A 81 -3.03 -24.18 -7.39
N THR A 82 -3.14 -22.99 -6.81
CA THR A 82 -2.91 -21.71 -7.48
C THR A 82 -1.93 -20.86 -6.67
N ILE A 83 -1.02 -20.21 -7.39
CA ILE A 83 -0.19 -19.15 -6.83
C ILE A 83 -0.84 -17.80 -7.13
N THR A 84 -0.77 -16.87 -6.19
CA THR A 84 -1.30 -15.52 -6.35
C THR A 84 -0.21 -14.50 -6.12
N ALA A 85 -0.22 -13.43 -6.90
CA ALA A 85 0.66 -12.29 -6.73
C ALA A 85 -0.14 -11.01 -6.90
N ASN A 86 0.16 -10.00 -6.10
CA ASN A 86 -0.46 -8.70 -6.27
C ASN A 86 0.53 -7.56 -6.03
N VAL A 87 0.24 -6.42 -6.63
CA VAL A 87 0.94 -5.16 -6.40
C VAL A 87 -0.10 -4.05 -6.32
N SER A 88 0.08 -3.14 -5.38
CA SER A 88 -0.83 -2.04 -5.09
C SER A 88 -0.03 -0.77 -4.87
N HIS A 89 -0.61 0.36 -5.26
CA HIS A 89 0.03 1.66 -5.13
C HIS A 89 -0.97 2.75 -4.75
N SER A 90 -0.54 3.59 -3.82
CA SER A 90 -1.11 4.89 -3.50
C SER A 90 0.05 5.88 -3.48
N GLY A 91 -0.22 7.15 -3.79
CA GLY A 91 0.78 8.14 -4.15
C GLY A 91 2.04 8.23 -3.25
N GLY A 92 3.07 8.89 -3.78
CA GLY A 92 4.35 8.98 -3.09
C GLY A 92 5.09 7.63 -3.10
N LYS A 93 5.44 7.12 -1.92
CA LYS A 93 6.22 5.88 -1.74
C LYS A 93 5.39 4.68 -1.29
N ASN A 94 4.05 4.76 -1.34
CA ASN A 94 3.16 3.75 -0.77
C ASN A 94 2.82 2.65 -1.78
N THR A 95 3.83 1.88 -2.18
CA THR A 95 3.66 0.65 -2.97
C THR A 95 3.73 -0.56 -2.04
N GLY A 96 2.76 -1.48 -2.16
CA GLY A 96 2.74 -2.75 -1.45
C GLY A 96 2.61 -3.91 -2.42
N ALA A 97 3.17 -5.07 -2.08
CA ALA A 97 3.03 -6.30 -2.84
C ALA A 97 2.79 -7.48 -1.89
N ALA A 98 2.06 -8.49 -2.36
CA ALA A 98 1.84 -9.72 -1.63
C ALA A 98 1.85 -10.93 -2.58
N LEU A 99 2.23 -12.07 -2.02
CA LEU A 99 2.29 -13.38 -2.67
C LEU A 99 1.50 -14.37 -1.81
N GLY A 100 0.91 -15.38 -2.44
CA GLY A 100 0.11 -16.38 -1.76
C GLY A 100 0.02 -17.69 -2.51
N VAL A 101 -0.45 -18.72 -1.80
CA VAL A 101 -0.78 -20.03 -2.35
C VAL A 101 -2.17 -20.38 -1.85
N ALA A 102 -3.03 -20.82 -2.75
CA ALA A 102 -4.39 -21.25 -2.46
C ALA A 102 -4.66 -22.61 -3.11
N GLY A 103 -5.51 -23.41 -2.47
CA GLY A 103 -5.97 -24.69 -3.00
C GLY A 103 -7.28 -25.10 -2.36
N ILE A 104 -7.99 -25.99 -3.04
CA ILE A 104 -9.22 -26.63 -2.57
C ILE A 104 -9.01 -28.15 -2.59
N PHE A 105 -9.69 -28.90 -1.74
CA PHE A 105 -9.63 -30.37 -1.70
C PHE A 105 -11.03 -30.97 -1.61
#